data_AF-A0A6G8C3W9-F1
#
_entry.id   AF-A0A6G8C3W9-F1
#
_cell.length_a   1.000
_cell.length_b   1.000
_cell.length_c   1.000
_cell.angle_alpha   90.00
_cell.angle_beta   90.00
_cell.angle_gamma   90.00
#
_symmetry.space_group_name_H-M   'P 1'
#
loop_
_entity.id
_entity.type
_entity.pdbx_description
1 polymer ?
#
loop_
_entity_poly.entity_id
_entity_poly.type
_entity_poly.pdbx_seq_one_letter_code
_entity_poly.pdbx_strand_id
1 'polypeptide(L)'
;MNEDAATLLPSEDAVLFSTNEKGCYSGVTSVSNGARIHANKETLIVAERTYSDSYCRIPFSFVPEKDASYKVTLGVVGNIGRTVGFADAKKAGCVAILVKVVGETETPVKVLPLKFQTRFACIKLIPKE
;
A
#
# COMPACT_ATOMS: atom_id res chain seq x y z
N MET A 1 24.54 -6.05 10.56
CA MET A 1 24.53 -5.25 9.31
C MET A 1 23.36 -5.73 8.48
N ASN A 2 22.24 -4.99 8.44
CA ASN A 2 21.09 -5.32 7.59
C ASN A 2 21.19 -4.46 6.33
N GLU A 3 21.79 -5.00 5.29
CA GLU A 3 22.19 -4.25 4.10
C GLU A 3 21.13 -4.18 3.00
N ASP A 4 19.94 -4.77 3.17
CA ASP A 4 18.89 -4.75 2.13
C ASP A 4 17.56 -4.21 2.67
N ALA A 5 17.56 -2.92 3.03
CA ALA A 5 16.38 -2.26 3.57
C ALA A 5 16.07 -0.96 2.81
N ALA A 6 14.79 -0.62 2.81
CA ALA A 6 14.26 0.67 2.40
C ALA A 6 13.41 1.27 3.54
N THR A 7 13.06 2.54 3.39
CA THR A 7 12.31 3.29 4.41
C THR A 7 10.96 3.71 3.86
N LEU A 8 9.89 3.40 4.58
CA LEU A 8 8.61 4.08 4.46
C LEU A 8 8.58 5.24 5.44
N LEU A 9 8.32 6.43 4.93
CA LEU A 9 8.14 7.63 5.74
C LEU A 9 6.80 7.58 6.48
N PRO A 10 6.68 8.29 7.61
CA PRO A 10 5.43 8.47 8.36
C PRO A 10 4.22 8.75 7.47
N SER A 11 3.15 7.99 7.67
CA SER A 11 1.86 8.19 7.01
C SER A 11 0.71 7.64 7.86
N GLU A 12 -0.27 8.48 8.14
CA GLU A 12 -1.54 8.09 8.78
C GLU A 12 -2.50 7.41 7.81
N ASP A 13 -2.21 7.50 6.51
CA ASP A 13 -3.08 7.01 5.44
C ASP A 13 -2.64 5.65 4.90
N ALA A 14 -1.71 4.97 5.58
CA ALA A 14 -1.11 3.75 5.08
C ALA A 14 -0.86 2.72 6.18
N VAL A 15 -1.16 1.47 5.83
CA VAL A 15 -0.78 0.31 6.63
C VAL A 15 0.03 -0.67 5.77
N LEU A 16 1.04 -1.27 6.38
CA LEU A 16 1.89 -2.28 5.78
C LEU A 16 1.31 -3.67 6.06
N PHE A 17 1.09 -4.45 5.01
CA PHE A 17 0.73 -5.87 5.14
C PHE A 17 2.02 -6.69 5.16
N SER A 18 2.29 -7.32 6.29
CA SER A 18 3.47 -8.17 6.45
C SER A 18 3.18 -9.59 5.99
N THR A 19 4.20 -10.23 5.41
CA THR A 19 4.17 -11.66 5.10
C THR A 19 5.36 -12.36 5.74
N ASN A 20 5.16 -13.62 6.14
CA ASN A 20 6.26 -14.46 6.62
C ASN A 20 7.12 -14.97 5.43
N GLU A 21 8.18 -15.72 5.75
CA GLU A 21 9.10 -16.29 4.74
C GLU A 21 8.41 -17.21 3.71
N LYS A 22 7.26 -17.79 4.06
CA LYS A 22 6.45 -18.64 3.19
C LYS A 22 5.47 -17.84 2.31
N GLY A 23 5.48 -16.51 2.41
CA GLY A 23 4.56 -15.62 1.70
C GLY A 23 3.14 -15.58 2.29
N CYS A 24 2.95 -16.11 3.51
CA CYS A 24 1.68 -16.06 4.22
C CYS A 24 1.50 -14.70 4.88
N TYR A 25 0.28 -14.16 4.89
CA TYR A 25 -0.06 -13.00 5.70
C TYR A 25 0.28 -13.24 7.18
N SER A 26 1.03 -12.31 7.78
CA SER A 26 1.53 -12.41 9.15
C SER A 26 1.10 -11.26 10.05
N GLY A 27 0.42 -10.25 9.51
CA GLY A 27 -0.09 -9.13 10.29
C GLY A 27 -0.13 -7.82 9.50
N VAL A 28 -0.64 -6.81 10.18
CA VAL A 28 -0.72 -5.43 9.71
C VAL A 28 0.08 -4.54 10.65
N THR A 29 0.88 -3.65 10.08
CA THR A 29 1.69 -2.67 10.81
C THR A 29 1.28 -1.27 10.37
N SER A 30 0.93 -0.40 11.32
CA SER A 30 0.71 1.02 11.03
C SER A 30 2.01 1.69 10.59
N VAL A 31 1.91 2.61 9.63
CA VAL A 31 3.06 3.38 9.12
C VAL A 31 3.09 4.80 9.68
N SER A 32 2.32 5.10 10.74
CA SER A 32 2.24 6.44 11.36
C SER A 32 3.60 6.99 11.80
N ASN A 33 4.49 6.13 12.30
CA ASN A 33 5.86 6.50 12.68
C ASN A 33 6.91 6.17 11.60
N GLY A 34 6.47 5.82 10.40
CA GLY A 34 7.31 5.22 9.38
C GLY A 34 7.64 3.75 9.68
N ALA A 35 8.28 3.09 8.72
CA ALA A 35 8.69 1.69 8.86
C ALA A 35 9.94 1.38 8.03
N ARG A 36 10.76 0.44 8.50
CA ARG A 36 11.79 -0.19 7.66
C ARG A 36 11.19 -1.40 6.96
N ILE A 37 11.38 -1.49 5.65
CA ILE A 37 10.90 -2.59 4.80
C ILE A 37 12.06 -3.24 4.07
N HIS A 38 11.88 -4.48 3.62
CA HIS A 38 12.90 -5.19 2.85
C HIS A 38 13.06 -4.57 1.46
N ALA A 39 14.29 -4.21 1.09
CA ALA A 39 14.61 -3.83 -0.27
C ALA A 39 14.53 -5.04 -1.21
N ASN A 40 14.28 -4.79 -2.50
CA ASN A 40 14.24 -5.79 -3.58
C ASN A 40 13.21 -6.92 -3.38
N LYS A 41 12.30 -6.78 -2.42
CA LYS A 41 11.22 -7.72 -2.13
C LYS A 41 9.88 -7.01 -2.24
N GLU A 42 8.94 -7.62 -2.94
CA GLU A 42 7.60 -7.06 -3.09
C GLU A 42 6.99 -6.74 -1.72
N THR A 43 6.55 -5.49 -1.58
CA THR A 43 5.95 -4.93 -0.38
C THR A 43 4.49 -4.60 -0.67
N LEU A 44 3.59 -5.10 0.18
CA LEU A 44 2.15 -4.87 0.08
C LEU A 44 1.74 -3.75 1.03
N ILE A 45 1.16 -2.69 0.48
CA ILE A 45 0.63 -1.56 1.23
C ILE A 45 -0.86 -1.46 0.98
N VAL A 46 -1.58 -1.03 2.01
CA VAL A 46 -2.96 -0.58 1.87
C VAL A 46 -3.01 0.87 2.27
N ALA A 47 -3.30 1.75 1.31
CA ALA A 47 -3.63 3.11 1.63
C ALA A 47 -5.09 3.18 2.08
N GLU A 48 -5.31 3.65 3.29
CA GLU A 48 -6.64 3.71 3.88
C GLU A 48 -6.89 5.04 4.58
N ARG A 49 -8.09 5.58 4.38
CA ARG A 49 -8.56 6.77 5.11
C ARG A 49 -10.08 6.77 5.16
N THR A 50 -10.60 7.18 6.31
CA THR A 50 -12.02 7.42 6.51
C THR A 50 -12.31 8.91 6.28
N TYR A 51 -13.25 9.20 5.40
CA TYR A 51 -13.75 10.54 5.06
C TYR A 51 -15.23 10.63 5.43
N SER A 52 -15.56 11.09 6.64
CA SER A 52 -16.95 11.20 7.16
C SER A 52 -17.79 9.94 6.89
N ASP A 53 -18.45 9.86 5.72
CA ASP A 53 -19.38 8.81 5.32
C ASP A 53 -18.80 7.87 4.23
N SER A 54 -17.55 8.06 3.84
CA SER A 54 -16.85 7.28 2.80
C SER A 54 -15.55 6.70 3.33
N TYR A 55 -15.26 5.45 2.97
CA TYR A 55 -14.03 4.76 3.36
C TYR A 55 -13.23 4.44 2.10
N CYS A 56 -12.01 4.99 2.01
CA CYS A 56 -11.06 4.69 0.96
C CYS A 56 -10.15 3.57 1.43
N ARG A 57 -10.06 2.50 0.64
CA ARG A 57 -9.09 1.43 0.85
C ARG A 57 -8.53 0.97 -0.48
N ILE A 58 -7.27 1.32 -0.74
CA ILE A 58 -6.58 1.04 -1.99
C ILE A 58 -5.36 0.18 -1.70
N PRO A 59 -5.46 -1.14 -1.88
CA PRO A 59 -4.33 -2.03 -1.74
C PRO A 59 -3.47 -1.96 -3.02
N PHE A 60 -2.15 -1.92 -2.89
CA PHE A 60 -1.19 -1.95 -3.99
C PHE A 60 0.15 -2.53 -3.55
N SER A 61 0.96 -2.99 -4.50
CA SER A 61 2.30 -3.47 -4.22
C SER A 61 3.35 -2.74 -5.04
N PHE A 62 4.59 -2.78 -4.55
CA PHE A 62 5.76 -2.28 -5.26
C PHE A 62 7.01 -3.01 -4.76
N VAL A 63 8.11 -2.88 -5.51
CA VAL A 63 9.42 -3.41 -5.11
C VAL A 63 10.28 -2.21 -4.71
N PRO A 64 10.55 -2.00 -3.41
CA PRO A 64 11.40 -0.92 -2.94
C PRO A 64 12.86 -1.17 -3.31
N GLU A 65 13.58 -0.11 -3.64
CA GLU A 65 15.01 -0.11 -3.88
C GLU A 65 15.76 0.02 -2.56
N LYS A 66 16.97 -0.53 -2.53
CA LYS A 66 17.87 -0.41 -1.37
C LYS A 66 18.18 1.06 -1.07
N ASP A 67 18.17 1.39 0.23
CA ASP A 67 18.45 2.72 0.78
C ASP A 67 17.52 3.84 0.27
N ALA A 68 16.42 3.48 -0.40
CA ALA A 68 15.43 4.44 -0.87
C ALA A 68 14.38 4.76 0.22
N SER A 69 13.84 5.98 0.17
CA SER A 69 12.73 6.41 1.01
C SER A 69 11.46 6.56 0.19
N TYR A 70 10.33 6.16 0.76
CA TYR A 70 9.04 6.13 0.10
C TYR A 70 7.98 6.80 0.94
N LYS A 71 7.08 7.54 0.29
CA LYS A 71 5.95 8.22 0.92
C LYS A 71 4.66 7.80 0.23
N VAL A 72 3.66 7.46 1.03
CA VAL A 72 2.32 7.13 0.58
C VAL A 72 1.41 8.30 0.88
N THR A 73 0.73 8.80 -0.14
CA THR A 73 -0.25 9.88 -0.03
C THR A 73 -1.59 9.40 -0.55
N LEU A 74 -2.67 9.63 0.20
CA LEU A 74 -4.03 9.38 -0.25
C LEU A 74 -4.77 10.70 -0.50
N GLY A 75 -5.34 10.83 -1.69
CA GLY A 75 -6.14 11.98 -2.11
C GLY A 75 -7.56 11.60 -2.52
N VAL A 76 -8.44 12.60 -2.53
CA VAL A 76 -9.78 12.50 -3.10
C VAL A 76 -9.81 13.30 -4.39
N VAL A 77 -10.21 12.68 -5.49
CA VAL A 77 -10.39 13.35 -6.77
C VAL A 77 -11.89 13.52 -7.03
N GLY A 78 -12.31 14.76 -7.25
CA GLY A 78 -13.67 15.07 -7.69
C GLY A 78 -13.86 14.69 -9.16
N ASN A 79 -14.97 14.00 -9.47
CA ASN A 79 -15.39 13.59 -10.82
C ASN A 79 -14.35 12.79 -11.62
N ILE A 80 -14.20 11.49 -11.34
CA ILE A 80 -13.53 10.58 -12.26
C ILE A 80 -14.53 10.18 -13.35
N GLY A 81 -14.57 10.96 -14.44
CA GLY A 81 -15.25 10.57 -15.67
C GLY A 81 -14.52 9.38 -16.32
N ARG A 82 -15.20 8.22 -16.36
CA ARG A 82 -14.92 6.98 -17.13
C ARG A 82 -13.60 6.92 -17.92
N THR A 83 -12.71 6.02 -17.50
CA THR A 83 -11.90 5.21 -18.45
C THR A 83 -11.44 3.85 -17.89
N VAL A 84 -12.24 3.18 -17.04
CA VAL A 84 -12.15 1.73 -16.84
C VAL A 84 -13.57 1.22 -16.60
N GLY A 85 -13.96 0.15 -17.31
CA GLY A 85 -15.36 -0.26 -17.49
C GLY A 85 -16.15 -0.55 -16.21
N PHE A 86 -17.47 -0.37 -16.36
CA PHE A 86 -18.58 -0.65 -15.43
C PHE A 86 -19.12 0.53 -14.57
N ALA A 87 -20.16 1.16 -15.13
CA ALA A 87 -21.34 1.80 -14.54
C ALA A 87 -21.25 3.08 -13.69
N ASP A 88 -22.25 3.93 -13.93
CA ASP A 88 -22.46 5.32 -13.53
C ASP A 88 -22.50 5.66 -12.03
N ALA A 89 -21.91 6.81 -11.69
CA ALA A 89 -22.49 7.95 -10.96
C ALA A 89 -21.35 8.92 -10.61
N LYS A 90 -21.63 10.23 -10.55
CA LYS A 90 -20.69 11.28 -10.08
C LYS A 90 -20.20 10.98 -8.66
N LYS A 91 -19.14 10.16 -8.52
CA LYS A 91 -18.57 9.76 -7.23
C LYS A 91 -17.16 10.33 -7.14
N ALA A 92 -16.88 11.05 -6.07
CA ALA A 92 -15.52 11.36 -5.68
C ALA A 92 -14.75 10.03 -5.55
N GLY A 93 -13.63 9.91 -6.26
CA GLY A 93 -12.82 8.71 -6.26
C GLY A 93 -11.59 8.87 -5.37
N CYS A 94 -11.21 7.81 -4.69
CA CYS A 94 -9.97 7.77 -3.92
C CYS A 94 -8.81 7.50 -4.87
N VAL A 95 -7.69 8.22 -4.69
CA VAL A 95 -6.44 7.95 -5.41
C VAL A 95 -5.31 7.84 -4.41
N ALA A 96 -4.53 6.77 -4.50
CA ALA A 96 -3.29 6.60 -3.75
C ALA A 96 -2.10 6.85 -4.68
N ILE A 97 -1.14 7.63 -4.18
CA ILE A 97 0.12 7.91 -4.87
C ILE A 97 1.26 7.43 -3.97
N LEU A 98 2.13 6.61 -4.53
CA LEU A 98 3.41 6.25 -3.94
C LEU A 98 4.50 7.05 -4.62
N VAL A 99 5.31 7.76 -3.85
CA VAL A 99 6.46 8.51 -4.35
C VAL A 99 7.75 8.04 -3.68
N LYS A 100 8.84 8.01 -4.44
CA LYS A 100 10.20 7.85 -3.94
C LYS A 100 10.77 9.23 -3.65
N VAL A 101 11.36 9.39 -2.48
CA VAL A 101 11.92 10.64 -1.98
C VAL A 101 13.45 10.54 -2.01
N VAL A 102 14.09 11.47 -2.71
CA VAL A 102 15.55 11.61 -2.77
C VAL A 102 15.88 13.08 -2.53
N GLY A 103 16.36 13.41 -1.32
CA GLY A 103 16.48 14.81 -0.89
C GLY A 103 15.11 15.50 -0.92
N GLU A 104 14.99 16.58 -1.67
CA GLU A 104 13.73 17.32 -1.86
C GLU A 104 12.92 16.86 -3.09
N THR A 105 13.43 15.88 -3.85
CA THR A 105 12.77 15.42 -5.08
C THR A 105 11.84 14.25 -4.80
N GLU A 106 10.56 14.40 -5.15
CA GLU A 106 9.56 13.33 -5.12
C GLU A 106 9.33 12.80 -6.55
N THR A 107 9.50 11.48 -6.73
CA THR A 107 9.29 10.81 -8.04
C THR A 107 8.18 9.76 -7.92
N PRO A 108 7.16 9.79 -8.80
CA PRO A 108 6.09 8.79 -8.77
C PRO A 108 6.64 7.38 -9.00
N VAL A 109 6.27 6.44 -8.13
CA VAL A 109 6.63 5.05 -8.26
C VAL A 109 5.52 4.33 -9.02
N LYS A 110 5.93 3.57 -10.04
CA LYS A 110 5.01 2.65 -10.72
C LYS A 110 4.59 1.55 -9.75
N VAL A 111 3.37 1.63 -9.24
CA VAL A 111 2.78 0.56 -8.46
C VAL A 111 2.40 -0.60 -9.36
N LEU A 112 2.56 -1.81 -8.85
CA LEU A 112 2.12 -3.01 -9.54
C LEU A 112 0.62 -3.18 -9.24
N PRO A 113 -0.23 -3.41 -10.26
CA PRO A 113 -1.58 -3.88 -9.99
C PRO A 113 -1.44 -5.18 -9.20
N LEU A 114 -2.22 -5.32 -8.13
CA LEU A 114 -2.15 -6.49 -7.26
C LEU A 114 -2.39 -7.75 -8.07
N LYS A 115 -1.29 -8.38 -8.47
CA LYS A 115 -1.31 -9.79 -8.81
C LYS A 115 -1.34 -10.46 -7.45
N PHE A 116 -2.52 -10.88 -7.02
CA PHE A 116 -2.70 -11.80 -5.90
C PHE A 116 -1.99 -13.13 -6.23
N GLN A 117 -0.66 -13.12 -6.26
CA GLN A 117 0.20 -14.30 -6.24
C GLN A 117 0.75 -14.55 -4.84
N THR A 118 0.40 -13.71 -3.85
CA THR A 118 0.51 -14.15 -2.48
C THR A 118 -0.48 -15.32 -2.33
N ARG A 119 -0.01 -16.44 -1.78
CA ARG A 119 -0.88 -17.50 -1.32
C ARG A 119 -1.62 -16.94 -0.10
N PHE A 120 -2.57 -16.02 -0.29
CA PHE A 120 -3.40 -15.39 0.76
C PHE A 120 -4.04 -16.43 1.70
N ALA A 121 -4.06 -17.71 1.31
CA ALA A 121 -4.33 -18.84 2.18
C ALA A 121 -3.09 -19.33 2.95
N CYS A 122 -2.80 -18.72 4.10
CA CYS A 122 -2.37 -19.51 5.26
C CYS A 122 -3.30 -19.28 6.45
N ILE A 123 -4.57 -19.00 6.16
CA ILE A 123 -5.64 -19.04 7.14
C ILE A 123 -6.24 -20.45 7.09
N LYS A 124 -6.26 -21.16 8.22
CA LYS A 124 -7.24 -22.22 8.46
C LYS A 124 -8.08 -21.82 9.66
N LEU A 125 -9.28 -21.30 9.40
CA LEU A 125 -10.27 -21.02 10.42
C LEU A 125 -10.78 -22.35 10.98
N ILE A 126 -10.88 -22.47 12.29
CA ILE A 126 -11.63 -23.55 12.95
C ILE A 126 -12.95 -22.91 13.44
N PRO A 127 -14.11 -23.50 13.12
CA PRO A 127 -15.41 -22.93 13.51
C PRO A 127 -15.52 -22.78 15.02
N LYS A 128 -16.26 -21.76 15.43
CA LYS A 128 -16.63 -21.53 16.82
C LYS A 128 -17.77 -22.51 17.16
N GLU A 129 -17.59 -23.30 18.21
CA GLU A 129 -18.68 -24.10 18.80
C GLU A 129 -19.79 -23.20 19.33
#